data_AF-A0A9N8K6U2-F1
#
_entry.id   AF-A0A9N8K6U2-F1
#
_cell.length_a   1.000
_cell.length_b   1.000
_cell.length_c   1.000
_cell.angle_alpha   90.00
_cell.angle_beta   90.00
_cell.angle_gamma   90.00
#
_symmetry.space_group_name_H-M   'P 1'
#
loop_
_entity.id
_entity.type
_entity.pdbx_description
1 polymer ?
#
loop_
_entity_poly.entity_id
_entity_poly.type
_entity_poly.pdbx_seq_one_letter_code
_entity_poly.pdbx_strand_id
1 'polypeptide(L)'
;MEKLHHPKAALTQYSHALNLAPNSALARFKKARVLMSLKLYPDALVELEVLKNLAPEEANVFFLLGKCFKGLGRRADSVRTFTTALNLDAKVRLEEDDGVCAC
;
A
#
# COMPACT_ATOMS: atom_id res chain seq x y z
N MET A 1 15.01 20.23 4.84
CA MET A 1 13.82 19.51 4.34
C MET A 1 13.84 19.55 2.80
N GLU A 2 14.68 18.72 2.18
CA GLU A 2 14.73 18.64 0.71
C GLU A 2 13.70 17.63 0.23
N LYS A 3 12.68 18.16 -0.46
CA LYS A 3 11.82 17.40 -1.37
C LYS A 3 12.73 16.79 -2.44
N LEU A 4 13.30 15.62 -2.17
CA LEU A 4 14.12 14.90 -3.12
C LEU A 4 13.21 14.45 -4.26
N HIS A 5 13.17 15.27 -5.31
CA HIS A 5 12.72 14.94 -6.68
C HIS A 5 13.57 13.82 -7.33
N HIS A 6 14.29 13.02 -6.53
CA HIS A 6 15.08 11.90 -6.95
C HIS A 6 14.42 10.62 -6.45
N PRO A 7 13.37 10.14 -7.14
CA PRO A 7 12.67 8.91 -6.75
C PRO A 7 13.63 7.72 -6.65
N LYS A 8 14.71 7.68 -7.45
CA LYS A 8 15.73 6.62 -7.36
C LYS A 8 16.51 6.66 -6.03
N ALA A 9 16.94 7.83 -5.56
CA ALA A 9 17.67 7.96 -4.29
C ALA A 9 16.78 7.61 -3.09
N ALA A 10 15.50 8.00 -3.16
CA ALA A 10 14.51 7.65 -2.15
C ALA A 10 14.33 6.12 -2.02
N LEU A 11 14.33 5.37 -3.13
CA LEU A 11 14.28 3.90 -3.08
C LEU A 11 15.48 3.32 -2.32
N THR A 12 16.68 3.82 -2.57
CA THR A 12 17.89 3.36 -1.86
C THR A 12 17.78 3.62 -0.37
N GLN A 13 17.33 4.83 0.03
CA GLN A 13 17.10 5.16 1.44
C GLN A 13 16.05 4.26 2.10
N TYR A 14 14.92 4.01 1.43
CA TYR A 14 13.91 3.09 1.94
C TYR A 14 14.41 1.64 2.00
N SER A 15 15.26 1.21 1.06
CA SER A 15 15.87 -0.11 1.10
C SER A 15 16.81 -0.26 2.30
N HIS A 16 17.62 0.75 2.60
CA HIS A 16 18.43 0.77 3.83
C HIS A 16 17.57 0.77 5.09
N ALA A 17 16.49 1.55 5.12
CA ALA A 17 15.55 1.55 6.23
C ALA A 17 14.89 0.19 6.43
N LEU A 18 14.56 -0.52 5.35
CA LEU A 18 14.03 -1.89 5.41
C LEU A 18 15.06 -2.93 5.80
N ASN A 19 16.35 -2.71 5.52
CA ASN A 19 17.42 -3.56 6.06
C ASN A 19 17.56 -3.41 7.58
N LEU A 20 17.34 -2.21 8.11
CA LEU A 20 17.36 -1.95 9.56
C LEU A 20 16.07 -2.43 10.24
N ALA A 21 14.92 -2.23 9.59
CA ALA A 21 13.60 -2.57 10.08
C ALA A 21 12.76 -3.25 8.98
N PRO A 22 12.94 -4.56 8.76
CA PRO A 22 12.28 -5.29 7.65
C PRO A 22 10.76 -5.39 7.80
N ASN A 23 10.28 -5.19 9.03
CA ASN A 23 8.86 -5.23 9.39
C ASN A 23 8.18 -3.85 9.42
N SER A 24 8.86 -2.80 8.95
CA SER A 24 8.26 -1.46 8.91
C SER A 24 7.29 -1.34 7.72
N ALA A 25 5.99 -1.45 8.00
CA ALA A 25 4.92 -1.23 7.02
C ALA A 25 5.05 0.15 6.35
N LEU A 26 5.31 1.19 7.16
CA LEU A 26 5.42 2.56 6.67
C LEU A 26 6.56 2.73 5.65
N ALA A 27 7.72 2.13 5.91
CA ALA A 27 8.87 2.19 4.98
C ALA A 27 8.57 1.48 3.66
N ARG A 28 7.95 0.29 3.71
CA ARG A 28 7.49 -0.44 2.50
C ARG A 28 6.47 0.37 1.72
N PHE A 29 5.53 1.00 2.41
CA PHE A 29 4.47 1.79 1.78
C PHE A 29 5.05 2.98 1.02
N LYS A 30 6.00 3.69 1.63
CA LYS A 30 6.71 4.79 0.99
C LYS A 30 7.53 4.30 -0.21
N LYS A 31 8.24 3.17 -0.09
CA LYS A 31 8.97 2.53 -1.20
C LYS A 31 8.05 2.19 -2.37
N ALA A 32 6.93 1.52 -2.12
CA ALA A 32 5.94 1.15 -3.13
C ALA A 32 5.40 2.39 -3.87
N ARG A 33 5.07 3.47 -3.14
CA ARG A 33 4.64 4.74 -3.77
C ARG A 33 5.69 5.32 -4.70
N VAL A 34 6.96 5.27 -4.32
CA VAL A 34 8.05 5.75 -5.18
C VAL A 34 8.21 4.87 -6.42
N LEU A 35 8.12 3.55 -6.29
CA LEU A 35 8.12 2.60 -7.41
C LEU A 35 6.97 2.87 -8.39
N MET A 36 5.77 3.14 -7.87
CA MET A 36 4.61 3.53 -8.69
C MET A 36 4.83 4.84 -9.46
N SER A 37 5.43 5.86 -8.83
CA SER A 37 5.78 7.12 -9.50
C SER A 37 6.83 6.92 -10.60
N LEU A 38 7.69 5.92 -10.45
CA LEU A 38 8.67 5.50 -11.46
C LEU A 38 8.08 4.59 -12.55
N LYS A 39 6.78 4.27 -12.48
CA LYS A 39 6.10 3.28 -13.34
C LYS A 39 6.70 1.87 -13.25
N LEU A 40 7.44 1.58 -12.17
CA LEU A 40 7.92 0.25 -11.82
C LEU A 40 6.82 -0.51 -11.07
N TYR A 41 5.71 -0.74 -11.76
CA TYR A 41 4.57 -1.48 -11.21
C TYR A 41 4.87 -2.92 -10.77
N PRO A 42 5.72 -3.73 -11.44
CA PRO A 42 5.99 -5.09 -10.98
C PRO A 42 6.72 -5.12 -9.63
N ASP A 43 7.73 -4.27 -9.45
CA ASP A 43 8.44 -4.16 -8.17
C ASP A 43 7.53 -3.62 -7.06
N ALA A 44 6.67 -2.65 -7.39
CA ALA A 44 5.69 -2.11 -6.45
C ALA A 44 4.71 -3.19 -5.97
N LEU A 45 4.33 -4.12 -6.85
CA LEU A 45 3.45 -5.24 -6.54
C LEU A 45 4.04 -6.14 -5.46
N VAL A 46 5.32 -6.50 -5.59
CA VAL A 46 6.01 -7.35 -4.61
C VAL A 46 6.01 -6.71 -3.22
N GLU A 47 6.33 -5.41 -3.14
CA GLU A 47 6.33 -4.70 -1.86
C GLU A 47 4.92 -4.57 -1.27
N LEU A 48 3.91 -4.37 -2.12
CA LEU A 48 2.51 -4.27 -1.70
C LEU A 48 1.92 -5.62 -1.28
N GLU A 49 2.35 -6.74 -1.87
CA GLU A 49 1.96 -8.09 -1.44
C GLU A 49 2.48 -8.39 -0.04
N VAL A 50 3.72 -7.98 0.28
CA VAL A 50 4.25 -8.10 1.64
C VAL A 50 3.47 -7.21 2.61
N LEU A 51 3.15 -5.98 2.22
CA LEU A 51 2.29 -5.09 3.00
C LEU A 51 0.91 -5.70 3.27
N LYS A 52 0.32 -6.35 2.28
CA LYS A 52 -0.96 -7.03 2.41
C LYS A 52 -0.89 -8.16 3.44
N ASN A 53 0.23 -8.89 3.51
CA ASN A 53 0.42 -9.92 4.53
C ASN A 53 0.67 -9.33 5.92
N LEU A 54 1.31 -8.16 6.00
CA LEU A 54 1.61 -7.48 7.26
C LEU A 54 0.38 -6.77 7.85
N ALA A 55 -0.47 -6.20 7.00
CA ALA A 55 -1.67 -5.47 7.37
C ALA A 55 -2.84 -5.85 6.44
N PRO A 56 -3.43 -7.05 6.61
CA PRO A 56 -4.49 -7.56 5.74
C PRO A 56 -5.82 -6.81 5.89
N GLU A 57 -6.00 -6.04 6.96
CA GLU A 57 -7.22 -5.27 7.24
C GLU A 57 -7.11 -3.81 6.77
N GLU A 58 -5.95 -3.41 6.24
CA GLU A 58 -5.69 -2.04 5.81
C GLU A 58 -6.18 -1.81 4.38
N ALA A 59 -7.34 -1.16 4.22
CA ALA A 59 -7.93 -0.84 2.92
C ALA A 59 -6.99 -0.05 1.98
N ASN A 60 -6.11 0.79 2.55
CA ASN A 60 -5.12 1.57 1.81
C ASN A 60 -4.16 0.69 0.99
N VAL A 61 -3.79 -0.49 1.49
CA VAL A 61 -2.88 -1.42 0.78
C VAL A 61 -3.56 -1.96 -0.49
N PHE A 62 -4.82 -2.38 -0.37
CA PHE A 62 -5.61 -2.86 -1.51
C PHE A 62 -5.87 -1.76 -2.54
N PHE A 63 -6.09 -0.52 -2.10
CA PHE A 63 -6.23 0.62 -3.00
C PHE A 63 -4.96 0.86 -3.85
N LEU A 64 -3.77 0.75 -3.26
CA LEU A 64 -2.50 0.86 -3.99
C LEU A 64 -2.27 -0.32 -4.93
N LEU A 65 -2.60 -1.54 -4.52
CA LEU A 65 -2.55 -2.73 -5.38
C LEU A 65 -3.45 -2.56 -6.60
N GLY A 66 -4.67 -2.07 -6.41
CA GLY A 66 -5.61 -1.79 -7.50
C GLY A 66 -5.04 -0.78 -8.51
N LYS A 67 -4.35 0.26 -8.03
CA LYS A 67 -3.64 1.23 -8.88
C LYS A 67 -2.46 0.59 -9.63
N CYS A 68 -1.69 -0.30 -8.99
CA CYS A 68 -0.61 -1.03 -9.66
C CYS A 68 -1.13 -1.94 -10.78
N PHE A 69 -2.19 -2.72 -10.51
CA PHE A 69 -2.82 -3.56 -11.53
C PHE A 69 -3.37 -2.76 -12.70
N LYS A 70 -3.94 -1.57 -12.44
CA LYS A 70 -4.35 -0.63 -13.50
C LYS A 70 -3.17 -0.20 -14.37
N GLY A 71 -2.02 0.12 -13.76
CA GLY A 71 -0.79 0.47 -14.47
C GLY A 71 -0.21 -0.66 -15.32
N LEU A 72 -0.40 -1.91 -14.88
CA LEU A 72 0.00 -3.13 -15.60
C LEU A 72 -1.00 -3.58 -16.69
N GLY A 73 -2.14 -2.90 -16.85
CA GLY A 73 -3.19 -3.30 -17.77
C GLY A 73 -4.06 -4.47 -17.29
N ARG A 74 -3.84 -4.99 -16.08
CA ARG A 74 -4.65 -6.05 -15.45
C ARG A 74 -5.93 -5.49 -14.85
N ARG A 75 -6.86 -5.07 -15.72
CA ARG A 75 -8.13 -4.44 -15.29
C ARG A 75 -8.99 -5.35 -14.39
N ALA A 76 -9.08 -6.64 -14.70
CA ALA A 76 -9.88 -7.58 -13.93
C ALA A 76 -9.40 -7.67 -12.45
N ASP A 77 -8.09 -7.83 -12.24
CA ASP A 77 -7.53 -7.88 -10.88
C ASP A 77 -7.61 -6.53 -10.18
N SER A 78 -7.46 -5.43 -10.92
CA SER A 78 -7.63 -4.07 -10.40
C SER A 78 -9.02 -3.87 -9.78
N VAL A 79 -10.08 -4.21 -10.53
CA VAL A 79 -11.47 -4.09 -10.05
C VAL A 79 -11.70 -4.96 -8.82
N ARG A 80 -11.30 -6.24 -8.85
CA ARG A 80 -11.45 -7.16 -7.71
C ARG A 80 -10.76 -6.62 -6.45
N THR A 81 -9.56 -6.05 -6.62
CA THR A 81 -8.80 -5.49 -5.51
C THR A 81 -9.44 -4.21 -4.96
N PHE A 82 -9.94 -3.32 -5.83
CA PHE A 82 -10.67 -2.13 -5.38
C PHE A 82 -11.96 -2.47 -4.65
N THR A 83 -12.72 -3.46 -5.12
CA THR A 83 -13.90 -3.95 -4.40
C THR A 83 -13.54 -4.46 -3.01
N THR A 84 -12.41 -5.18 -2.89
CA THR A 84 -11.91 -5.64 -1.58
C THR A 84 -11.54 -4.47 -0.68
N ALA A 85 -10.86 -3.44 -1.21
CA ALA A 85 -10.52 -2.23 -0.47
C ALA A 85 -11.76 -1.51 0.08
N LEU A 86 -12.79 -1.36 -0.76
CA LEU A 86 -14.05 -0.72 -0.36
C LEU A 86 -14.81 -1.53 0.70
N ASN A 87 -14.80 -2.86 0.59
CA ASN A 87 -15.41 -3.72 1.59
C ASN A 87 -14.68 -3.67 2.94
N LEU A 88 -13.35 -3.60 2.92
CA LEU A 88 -12.53 -3.44 4.13
C LEU A 88 -12.79 -2.08 4.80
N ASP A 89 -12.77 -0.99 4.02
CA ASP A 89 -13.05 0.35 4.53
C ASP A 89 -14.47 0.45 5.13
N ALA A 90 -15.45 -0.15 4.45
CA ALA A 90 -16.81 -0.24 4.96
C ALA A 90 -16.89 -1.08 6.25
N LYS A 91 -16.15 -2.19 6.35
CA LYS A 91 -16.09 -3.02 7.56
C LYS A 91 -15.47 -2.25 8.72
N VAL A 92 -14.34 -1.59 8.50
CA VAL A 92 -13.65 -0.78 9.52
C VAL A 92 -14.59 0.32 10.03
N ARG A 93 -15.26 1.02 9.12
CA ARG A 93 -16.21 2.08 9.50
C ARG A 93 -17.40 1.56 10.32
N LEU A 94 -17.87 0.34 10.04
CA LEU A 94 -18.95 -0.27 10.83
C LEU A 94 -18.46 -0.71 12.22
N GLU A 95 -17.24 -1.22 12.33
CA GLU A 95 -16.65 -1.62 13.62
C GLU A 95 -16.34 -0.42 14.54
N GLU A 96 -16.09 0.77 13.98
CA GLU A 96 -15.92 2.00 14.77
C GLU A 96 -17.23 2.47 15.42
N ASP A 97 -18.40 2.18 14.82
CA ASP A 97 -19.72 2.57 15.34
C ASP A 97 -20.22 1.65 16.48
N ASP A 98 -19.73 0.41 16.59
CA ASP A 98 -20.09 -0.52 17.68
C ASP A 98 -19.39 -0.21 19.03
N GLY A 99 -18.51 0.80 19.06
CA GLY A 99 -17.77 1.24 20.25
C GLY A 99 -18.49 2.25 21.16
N VAL A 100 -19.69 2.70 20.79
CA VAL A 100 -20.51 3.60 21.63
C VAL A 100 -21.71 2.82 22.19
N CYS A 101 -21.47 1.93 23.17
CA CYS A 101 -22.48 1.78 24.22
C CYS A 101 -22.36 3.02 25.10
N ALA A 102 -23.25 3.98 24.85
CA ALA A 102 -23.63 4.94 25.85
C ALA A 102 -24.37 4.18 26.96
N CYS A 103 -23.57 3.69 27.91
CA CYS A 103 -23.97 3.17 29.19
C CYS A 103 -22.77 3.40 30.15
#